data_AF-A0A7C5XCI2-F1
#
_entry.id   AF-A0A7C5XCI2-F1
#
_cell.length_a   1.000
_cell.length_b   1.000
_cell.length_c   1.000
_cell.angle_alpha   90.00
_cell.angle_beta   90.00
_cell.angle_gamma   90.00
#
_symmetry.space_group_name_H-M   'P 1'
#
loop_
_entity.id
_entity.type
_entity.pdbx_description
1 polymer ?
#
loop_
_entity_poly.entity_id
_entity_poly.type
_entity_poly.pdbx_seq_one_letter_code
_entity_poly.pdbx_strand_id
1 'polypeptide(L)'
;MEAKSVKICKVCTGELPPITYKNPDFISQFLTPRGMIKVSRITGLCSKHQRQLGRNIKRARHLALLPFTTVGTKIQPHELKEIFESSSKKKKEEEQNQLQKQKGMAKEEEEALKEEETKE
;
A
#
# COMPACT_ATOMS: atom_id res chain seq x y z
N MET A 1 -35.02 25.39 15.40
CA MET A 1 -34.58 24.32 14.47
C MET A 1 -33.74 24.99 13.40
N GLU A 2 -32.42 24.86 13.47
CA GLU A 2 -31.53 25.46 12.47
C GLU A 2 -31.69 24.72 11.13
N ALA A 3 -31.90 25.46 10.05
CA ALA A 3 -32.03 24.92 8.71
C ALA A 3 -30.72 24.24 8.29
N LYS A 4 -30.78 22.92 8.13
CA LYS A 4 -29.62 22.13 7.72
C LYS A 4 -29.22 22.51 6.29
N SER A 5 -28.02 23.05 6.14
CA SER A 5 -27.48 23.46 4.84
C SER A 5 -27.43 22.28 3.86
N VAL A 6 -27.96 22.50 2.65
CA VAL A 6 -27.94 21.52 1.58
C VAL A 6 -26.49 21.34 1.13
N LYS A 7 -25.90 20.19 1.44
CA LYS A 7 -24.54 19.86 1.01
C LYS A 7 -24.54 19.60 -0.50
N ILE A 8 -23.82 20.43 -1.24
CA ILE A 8 -23.58 20.25 -2.67
C ILE A 8 -22.62 19.07 -2.86
N CYS A 9 -22.92 18.19 -3.81
CA CYS A 9 -22.08 17.03 -4.09
C CYS A 9 -20.80 17.46 -4.83
N LYS A 10 -19.66 17.33 -4.16
CA LYS A 10 -18.33 17.69 -4.69
C LYS A 10 -17.89 16.94 -5.96
N VAL A 11 -18.46 15.75 -6.19
CA VAL A 11 -18.22 14.99 -7.44
C VAL A 11 -19.06 15.55 -8.58
N CYS A 12 -20.25 16.10 -8.30
CA CYS A 12 -21.04 16.78 -9.33
C CYS A 12 -20.41 18.11 -9.75
N THR A 13 -19.75 18.83 -8.83
CA THR A 13 -19.08 20.11 -9.10
C THR A 13 -17.71 19.93 -9.76
N GLY A 14 -17.20 18.71 -9.88
CA GLY A 14 -15.90 18.41 -10.50
C GLY A 14 -14.71 18.70 -9.59
N GLU A 15 -14.93 19.08 -8.33
CA GLU A 15 -13.86 19.27 -7.33
C GLU A 15 -13.16 17.95 -6.97
N LEU A 16 -13.88 16.83 -7.09
CA LEU A 16 -13.37 15.50 -6.81
C LEU A 16 -13.20 14.68 -8.10
N PRO A 17 -12.18 13.80 -8.16
CA PRO A 17 -11.98 12.94 -9.32
C PRO A 17 -13.14 11.94 -9.49
N PRO A 18 -13.31 11.40 -10.71
CA PRO A 18 -14.35 10.42 -10.99
C PRO A 18 -14.16 9.15 -10.14
N ILE A 19 -15.26 8.67 -9.57
CA ILE A 19 -15.26 7.51 -8.68
C ILE A 19 -15.03 6.23 -9.49
N THR A 20 -13.80 5.70 -9.46
CA THR A 20 -13.38 4.48 -10.17
C THR A 20 -12.62 3.52 -9.26
N TYR A 21 -12.86 2.22 -9.42
CA TYR A 21 -12.22 1.16 -8.60
C TYR A 21 -10.69 1.06 -8.79
N LYS A 22 -10.14 1.68 -9.84
CA LYS A 22 -8.71 1.64 -10.18
C LYS A 22 -7.84 2.41 -9.18
N ASN A 23 -8.43 3.36 -8.45
CA ASN A 23 -7.74 4.19 -7.47
C ASN A 23 -8.20 3.82 -6.05
N PRO A 24 -7.64 2.76 -5.43
CA PRO A 24 -8.05 2.29 -4.11
C PRO A 24 -7.80 3.34 -3.02
N ASP A 25 -6.75 4.16 -3.14
CA ASP A 25 -6.41 5.20 -2.17
C ASP A 25 -7.46 6.32 -2.07
N PHE A 26 -8.10 6.64 -3.19
CA PHE A 26 -9.21 7.60 -3.19
C PHE A 26 -10.46 6.99 -2.57
N ILE A 27 -10.77 5.74 -2.92
CA ILE A 27 -11.97 5.05 -2.44
C ILE A 27 -11.87 4.69 -0.96
N SER A 28 -10.66 4.39 -0.45
CA SER A 28 -10.42 4.01 0.95
C SER A 28 -10.83 5.11 1.92
N GLN A 29 -10.76 6.39 1.52
CA GLN A 29 -11.21 7.54 2.31
C GLN A 29 -12.71 7.50 2.62
N PHE A 30 -13.50 6.82 1.78
CA PHE A 30 -14.94 6.65 1.97
C PHE A 30 -15.29 5.40 2.80
N LEU A 31 -14.30 4.67 3.29
CA LEU A 31 -14.49 3.56 4.22
C LEU A 31 -14.32 4.01 5.66
N THR A 32 -14.99 3.32 6.57
CA THR A 32 -14.71 3.39 8.00
C THR A 32 -13.45 2.58 8.31
N PRO A 33 -12.83 2.76 9.50
CA PRO A 33 -11.68 1.95 9.91
C PRO A 33 -11.96 0.45 9.87
N ARG A 34 -13.22 0.04 10.06
CA ARG A 34 -13.70 -1.35 9.99
C ARG A 34 -13.81 -1.91 8.56
N GLY A 35 -13.58 -1.08 7.55
CA GLY A 35 -13.80 -1.41 6.14
C GLY A 35 -15.25 -1.26 5.70
N MET A 36 -16.15 -0.66 6.47
CA MET A 36 -17.55 -0.44 6.07
C MET A 36 -17.70 0.82 5.21
N ILE A 37 -18.70 0.88 4.32
CA ILE A 37 -18.92 2.05 3.46
C ILE A 37 -19.57 3.18 4.27
N LYS A 38 -19.00 4.38 4.25
CA LYS A 38 -19.59 5.57 4.91
C LYS A 38 -20.93 5.94 4.27
N VAL A 39 -21.89 6.35 5.10
CA VAL A 39 -23.25 6.76 4.67
C VAL A 39 -23.20 8.10 3.91
N SER A 40 -24.15 8.33 2.98
CA SER A 40 -24.24 9.56 2.16
C SER A 40 -24.21 10.86 2.97
N ARG A 41 -24.84 10.88 4.15
CA ARG A 41 -24.87 12.05 5.05
C ARG A 41 -23.48 12.50 5.54
N ILE A 42 -22.54 11.55 5.62
CA ILE A 42 -21.15 11.78 6.03
C ILE A 42 -20.29 12.10 4.81
N THR A 43 -20.44 11.32 3.72
CA THR A 43 -19.64 11.50 2.50
C THR A 43 -20.00 12.78 1.74
N GLY A 44 -21.23 13.29 1.90
CA GLY A 44 -21.70 14.48 1.17
C GLY A 44 -21.95 14.21 -0.33
N LEU A 45 -22.07 12.95 -0.73
CA LEU A 45 -22.34 12.57 -2.12
C LEU A 45 -23.84 12.53 -2.42
N CYS A 46 -24.22 12.90 -3.64
CA CYS A 46 -25.59 12.71 -4.13
C CYS A 46 -25.92 11.21 -4.24
N SER A 47 -27.20 10.87 -4.26
CA SER A 47 -27.66 9.47 -4.32
C SER A 47 -27.10 8.69 -5.53
N LYS A 48 -26.89 9.38 -6.67
CA LYS A 48 -26.30 8.78 -7.88
C LYS A 48 -24.84 8.37 -7.64
N HIS A 49 -24.02 9.32 -7.16
CA HIS A 49 -22.60 9.08 -6.89
C HIS A 49 -22.37 8.14 -5.72
N GLN A 50 -23.22 8.16 -4.68
CA GLN A 50 -23.14 7.19 -3.58
C GLN A 50 -23.40 5.75 -4.07
N ARG A 51 -24.36 5.54 -4.99
CA ARG A 51 -24.59 4.22 -5.62
C ARG A 51 -23.40 3.80 -6.47
N GLN A 52 -22.83 4.72 -7.25
CA GLN A 52 -21.64 4.47 -8.07
C GLN A 52 -20.42 4.12 -7.19
N LEU A 53 -20.23 4.83 -6.08
CA LEU A 53 -19.20 4.54 -5.08
C LEU A 53 -19.35 3.13 -4.53
N GLY A 54 -20.56 2.75 -4.11
CA GLY A 54 -20.83 1.40 -3.61
C GLY A 54 -20.49 0.30 -4.62
N ARG A 55 -20.81 0.49 -5.91
CA ARG A 55 -20.44 -0.46 -6.98
C ARG A 55 -18.93 -0.57 -7.16
N ASN A 56 -18.22 0.56 -7.18
CA ASN A 56 -16.76 0.56 -7.35
C ASN A 56 -16.04 -0.03 -6.13
N ILE A 57 -16.49 0.26 -4.91
CA ILE A 57 -15.96 -0.37 -3.70
C ILE A 57 -16.13 -1.89 -3.77
N LYS A 58 -17.32 -2.37 -4.13
CA LYS A 58 -17.57 -3.81 -4.27
C LYS A 58 -16.63 -4.42 -5.32
N ARG A 59 -16.48 -3.80 -6.50
CA ARG A 59 -15.52 -4.27 -7.52
C ARG A 59 -14.09 -4.29 -7.00
N ALA A 60 -13.63 -3.22 -6.35
CA ALA A 60 -12.29 -3.15 -5.78
C ALA A 60 -12.04 -4.26 -4.76
N ARG A 61 -13.03 -4.61 -3.93
CA ARG A 61 -12.93 -5.74 -2.99
C ARG A 61 -12.84 -7.10 -3.68
N HIS A 62 -13.60 -7.31 -4.77
CA HIS A 62 -13.51 -8.54 -5.55
C HIS A 62 -12.13 -8.70 -6.22
N LEU A 63 -11.47 -7.57 -6.54
CA LEU A 63 -10.12 -7.52 -7.09
C LEU A 63 -9.01 -7.51 -6.01
N ALA A 64 -9.36 -7.71 -4.74
CA ALA A 64 -8.44 -7.66 -3.59
C ALA A 64 -7.70 -6.31 -3.41
N LEU A 65 -8.20 -5.22 -3.99
CA LEU A 65 -7.63 -3.86 -3.82
C LEU A 65 -8.04 -3.21 -2.50
N LEU A 66 -9.13 -3.67 -1.88
CA LEU A 66 -9.65 -3.15 -0.60
C LEU A 66 -10.13 -4.31 0.29
N PRO A 67 -9.99 -4.19 1.63
CA PRO A 67 -10.45 -5.22 2.56
C PRO A 67 -11.98 -5.22 2.72
N PHE A 68 -12.54 -6.41 3.03
CA PHE A 68 -13.95 -6.56 3.43
C PHE A 68 -14.17 -6.20 4.90
N THR A 69 -13.26 -6.64 5.77
CA THR A 69 -13.25 -6.35 7.20
C THR A 69 -11.79 -6.17 7.65
N THR A 70 -11.57 -5.26 8.59
CA THR A 70 -10.25 -5.05 9.24
C THR A 70 -10.25 -5.55 10.68
N VAL A 71 -11.39 -6.08 11.17
CA VAL A 71 -11.62 -6.41 12.58
C VAL A 71 -11.08 -7.80 12.98
N GLY A 72 -10.41 -8.51 12.06
CA GLY A 72 -9.74 -9.79 12.33
C GLY A 72 -8.21 -9.69 12.40
N THR A 73 -7.64 -8.58 11.96
CA THR A 73 -6.22 -8.30 12.13
C THR A 73 -6.07 -7.54 13.44
N LYS A 74 -5.78 -8.25 14.54
CA LYS A 74 -5.06 -7.63 15.65
C LYS A 74 -3.64 -7.34 15.15
N ILE A 75 -3.54 -6.37 14.27
CA ILE A 75 -2.26 -5.86 13.81
C ILE A 75 -2.34 -4.36 14.09
N GLN A 76 -1.64 -3.93 15.12
CA GLN A 76 -1.53 -2.52 15.45
C GLN A 76 -0.87 -1.81 14.26
N PRO A 77 -1.21 -0.54 13.95
CA PRO A 77 -0.62 0.19 12.82
C PRO A 77 0.92 0.27 12.83
N HIS A 78 1.57 0.01 13.99
CA HIS A 78 3.02 -0.07 14.10
C HIS A 78 3.60 -1.37 13.51
N GLU A 79 2.91 -2.50 13.68
CA GLU A 79 3.40 -3.82 13.27
C GLU A 79 3.48 -3.96 11.74
N LEU A 80 2.61 -3.26 10.98
CA LEU A 80 2.64 -3.31 9.52
C LEU A 80 3.89 -2.61 8.93
N LYS A 81 4.36 -1.52 9.56
CA LYS A 81 5.61 -0.85 9.16
C LYS A 81 6.82 -1.70 9.52
N GLU A 82 6.80 -2.36 10.67
CA GLU A 82 7.89 -3.22 11.11
C GLU A 82 8.06 -4.45 10.22
N ILE A 83 6.98 -5.08 9.77
CA ILE A 83 7.03 -6.20 8.82
C ILE A 83 7.60 -5.75 7.44
N PHE A 84 7.24 -4.56 6.99
CA PHE A 84 7.70 -4.02 5.71
C PHE A 84 9.16 -3.54 5.75
N GLU A 85 9.58 -2.90 6.84
CA GLU A 85 10.96 -2.47 7.08
C GLU A 85 11.90 -3.66 7.35
N SER A 86 11.46 -4.67 8.08
CA SER A 86 12.23 -5.90 8.31
C SER A 86 12.44 -6.70 7.02
N SER A 87 11.44 -6.74 6.13
CA SER A 87 11.57 -7.35 4.81
C SER A 87 12.56 -6.59 3.91
N SER A 88 12.59 -5.25 3.99
CA SER A 88 13.52 -4.42 3.22
C SER A 88 14.95 -4.47 3.76
N LYS A 89 15.14 -4.58 5.08
CA LYS A 89 16.45 -4.73 5.73
C LYS A 89 17.07 -6.09 5.45
N LYS A 90 16.30 -7.18 5.55
CA LYS A 90 16.76 -8.54 5.22
C LYS A 90 17.25 -8.63 3.77
N LYS A 91 16.50 -8.06 2.83
CA LYS A 91 16.88 -8.07 1.40
C LYS A 91 18.19 -7.32 1.14
N LYS A 92 18.42 -6.20 1.83
CA LYS A 92 19.67 -5.43 1.74
C LYS A 92 20.86 -6.14 2.40
N GLU A 93 20.67 -6.80 3.54
CA GLU A 93 21.71 -7.59 4.19
C GLU A 93 22.12 -8.81 3.34
N GLU A 94 21.15 -9.48 2.72
CA GLU A 94 21.42 -10.63 1.83
C GLU A 94 22.24 -10.22 0.61
N GLU A 95 21.92 -9.07 0.00
CA GLU A 95 22.63 -8.51 -1.14
C GLU A 95 24.06 -8.07 -0.77
N GLN A 96 24.25 -7.48 0.43
CA GLN A 96 25.57 -7.11 0.95
C GLN A 96 26.45 -8.34 1.26
N ASN A 97 25.87 -9.39 1.84
CA ASN A 97 26.58 -10.63 2.14
C ASN A 97 27.00 -11.37 0.86
N GLN A 98 26.17 -11.36 -0.19
CA GLN A 98 26.55 -11.91 -1.50
C GLN A 98 27.71 -11.15 -2.13
N LEU A 99 27.71 -9.81 -2.05
CA LEU A 99 28.77 -8.98 -2.61
C LEU A 99 30.10 -9.14 -1.84
N GLN A 100 30.04 -9.34 -0.52
CA GLN A 100 31.24 -9.62 0.29
C GLN A 100 31.82 -11.00 -0.01
N LYS A 101 30.98 -12.02 -0.25
CA LYS A 101 31.42 -13.37 -0.59
C LYS A 101 32.12 -13.43 -1.95
N GLN A 102 31.59 -12.72 -2.95
CA GLN A 102 32.23 -12.61 -4.27
C GLN A 102 33.59 -11.89 -4.21
N LYS A 103 33.71 -10.85 -3.36
CA LYS A 103 34.97 -10.14 -3.14
C LYS A 103 36.01 -10.95 -2.36
N GLY A 104 35.58 -11.87 -1.49
CA GLY A 104 36.48 -12.80 -0.80
C GLY A 104 37.11 -13.80 -1.76
N MET A 105 36.30 -14.40 -2.63
CA MET A 105 36.77 -15.36 -3.63
C MET A 105 37.75 -14.74 -4.64
N ALA A 106 37.49 -13.50 -5.09
CA ALA A 106 38.40 -12.79 -6.00
C ALA A 106 39.76 -12.43 -5.36
N LYS A 107 39.79 -12.21 -4.04
CA LYS A 107 41.04 -11.94 -3.30
C LYS A 107 41.87 -13.20 -3.08
N GLU A 108 41.23 -14.32 -2.79
CA GLU A 108 41.89 -15.62 -2.68
C GLU A 108 42.47 -16.07 -4.04
N GLU A 109 41.77 -15.80 -5.15
CA GLU A 109 42.29 -16.01 -6.51
C GLU A 109 43.49 -15.11 -6.84
N GLU A 110 43.44 -13.82 -6.47
CA GLU A 110 44.57 -12.88 -6.67
C GLU A 110 45.80 -13.22 -5.81
N GLU A 111 45.62 -13.74 -4.60
CA GLU A 111 46.73 -14.18 -3.73
C GLU A 111 47.35 -15.48 -4.25
N ALA A 112 46.55 -16.43 -4.74
CA ALA A 112 47.05 -17.67 -5.35
C ALA A 112 47.91 -17.41 -6.60
N LEU A 113 47.51 -16.48 -7.47
CA LEU A 113 48.28 -16.11 -8.66
C LEU A 113 49.62 -15.44 -8.32
N LYS A 114 49.69 -14.65 -7.23
CA LYS A 114 50.94 -14.02 -6.77
C LYS A 114 51.91 -15.03 -6.11
N GLU A 115 51.39 -16.10 -5.52
CA GLU A 115 52.22 -17.19 -4.97
C GLU A 115 52.78 -18.11 -6.07
N GLU A 116 52.16 -18.15 -7.25
CA GLU A 116 52.68 -18.85 -8.43
C GLU A 116 53.77 -18.03 -9.15
N GLU A 117 53.63 -16.71 -9.26
CA GLU A 117 54.61 -15.81 -9.90
C GLU A 117 55.92 -15.63 -9.09
N THR A 118 55.93 -15.98 -7.80
CA THR A 118 57.13 -15.86 -6.92
C THR A 118 57.97 -17.13 -6.84
N LYS A 119 57.64 -18.17 -7.62
CA LYS A 119 58.37 -19.45 -7.68
C LYS A 119 59.16 -19.69 -8.97
N GLU A 120 59.21 -18.72 -9.89
CA GLU A 120 60.12 -18.72 -11.04
C GLU A 120 61.44 -17.99 -10.76
#